data_AF-A0A6J4QT88-F1
#
_entry.id   AF-A0A6J4QT88-F1
#
_cell.length_a   1.000
_cell.length_b   1.000
_cell.length_c   1.000
_cell.angle_alpha   90.00
_cell.angle_beta   90.00
_cell.angle_gamma   90.00
#
_symmetry.space_group_name_H-M   'P 1'
#
loop_
_entity.id
_entity.type
_entity.pdbx_description
1 polymer ?
#
loop_
_entity_poly.entity_id
_entity_poly.type
_entity_poly.pdbx_seq_one_letter_code
_entity_poly.pdbx_strand_id
1 'polypeptide(L)'
;MMLGGMLWVLTYMVEIVIGVTLGEAAYNRAEPSTSALVWLWPAFFMGALFFLGIGLLGVSARLEGRSRKLRILGALLASTAIIAAFVNLVLLTGIFGKVMALDGVGFLGVIGVVFGSILLGIATLRAKVLPRWASVVLTLAAFLFIPAIIVTIPLESVAPEYVIADLPFPVVGIALATVGYAMLANRTSEAGQPARTPA
;
A
#
# COMPACT_ATOMS: atom_id res chain seq x y z
N MET A 1 -2.38 -4.87 5.89
CA MET A 1 -1.08 -5.03 5.20
C MET A 1 -1.11 -6.11 4.13
N MET A 2 -1.33 -7.39 4.46
CA MET A 2 -1.39 -8.48 3.47
C MET A 2 -2.35 -8.18 2.32
N LEU A 3 -3.62 -7.90 2.64
CA LEU A 3 -4.65 -7.54 1.67
C LEU A 3 -4.27 -6.29 0.85
N GLY A 4 -3.71 -5.27 1.51
CA GLY A 4 -3.30 -4.04 0.81
C GLY A 4 -2.19 -4.27 -0.21
N GLY A 5 -1.20 -5.10 0.11
CA GLY A 5 -0.14 -5.48 -0.83
C GLY A 5 -0.67 -6.29 -2.02
N MET A 6 -1.61 -7.22 -1.77
CA MET A 6 -2.26 -7.97 -2.85
C MET A 6 -3.13 -7.09 -3.75
N LEU A 7 -3.78 -6.07 -3.19
CA LEU A 7 -4.58 -5.13 -3.98
C LEU A 7 -3.71 -4.29 -4.93
N TRP A 8 -2.49 -3.90 -4.55
CA TRP A 8 -1.55 -3.27 -5.50
C TRP A 8 -1.14 -4.20 -6.64
N VAL A 9 -0.98 -5.50 -6.37
CA VAL A 9 -0.75 -6.48 -7.46
C VAL A 9 -1.97 -6.53 -8.39
N LEU A 10 -3.18 -6.55 -7.82
CA LEU A 10 -4.41 -6.54 -8.61
C LEU A 10 -4.61 -5.25 -9.41
N THR A 11 -4.24 -4.09 -8.86
CA THR A 11 -4.23 -2.82 -9.60
C THR A 11 -3.42 -2.94 -10.87
N TYR A 12 -2.18 -3.40 -10.77
CA TYR A 12 -1.29 -3.58 -11.92
C TYR A 12 -1.82 -4.61 -12.93
N MET A 13 -2.41 -5.72 -12.44
CA MET A 13 -3.05 -6.69 -13.34
C MET A 13 -4.23 -6.09 -14.10
N VAL A 14 -5.09 -5.31 -13.43
CA VAL A 14 -6.23 -4.63 -14.08
C VAL A 14 -5.74 -3.65 -15.13
N GLU A 15 -4.67 -2.91 -14.83
CA GLU A 15 -4.07 -1.96 -15.75
C GLU A 15 -3.55 -2.60 -17.04
N ILE A 16 -2.83 -3.72 -16.92
CA ILE A 16 -2.41 -4.50 -18.08
C ILE A 16 -3.63 -4.94 -18.90
N VAL A 17 -4.69 -5.41 -18.24
CA VAL A 17 -5.91 -5.84 -18.94
C VAL A 17 -6.58 -4.65 -19.64
N ILE A 18 -6.63 -3.46 -19.03
CA ILE A 18 -7.12 -2.23 -19.67
C ILE A 18 -6.30 -1.92 -20.92
N GLY A 19 -4.98 -1.88 -20.80
CA GLY A 19 -4.09 -1.57 -21.92
C GLY A 19 -4.19 -2.56 -23.08
N VAL A 20 -4.26 -3.86 -22.77
CA VAL A 20 -4.37 -4.93 -23.78
C VAL A 20 -5.75 -4.96 -24.45
N THR A 21 -6.83 -4.72 -23.70
CA THR A 21 -8.21 -4.89 -24.21
C THR A 21 -8.81 -3.62 -24.80
N LEU A 22 -8.51 -2.45 -24.21
CA LEU A 22 -9.06 -1.16 -24.62
C LEU A 22 -8.06 -0.29 -25.39
N GLY A 23 -6.78 -0.67 -25.38
CA GLY A 23 -5.70 0.06 -26.04
C GLY A 23 -5.15 1.23 -25.21
N GLU A 24 -3.98 1.71 -25.61
CA GLU A 24 -3.21 2.72 -24.89
C GLU A 24 -3.92 4.09 -24.81
N ALA A 25 -4.68 4.46 -25.85
CA ALA A 25 -5.45 5.71 -25.85
C ALA A 25 -6.57 5.72 -24.79
N ALA A 26 -7.20 4.56 -24.53
CA ALA A 26 -8.22 4.41 -23.51
C ALA A 26 -7.61 4.37 -22.11
N TYR A 27 -6.42 3.76 -21.97
CA TYR A 27 -5.64 3.80 -20.74
C TYR A 27 -5.26 5.25 -20.34
N ASN A 28 -4.70 6.03 -21.28
CA ASN A 28 -4.27 7.41 -21.03
C ASN A 28 -5.41 8.40 -20.79
N ARG A 29 -6.66 7.99 -21.05
CA ARG A 29 -7.88 8.78 -20.80
C ARG A 29 -8.93 7.96 -20.07
N ALA A 30 -8.47 7.15 -19.13
CA ALA A 30 -9.30 6.27 -18.33
C ALA A 30 -10.32 7.06 -17.50
N GLU A 31 -11.54 7.22 -18.03
CA GLU A 31 -12.66 7.75 -17.27
C GLU A 31 -13.32 6.61 -16.48
N PRO A 32 -13.32 6.64 -15.12
CA PRO A 32 -13.82 5.55 -14.29
C PRO A 32 -15.29 5.16 -14.53
N SER A 33 -16.08 6.03 -15.16
CA SER A 33 -17.48 5.77 -15.52
C SER A 33 -17.67 4.97 -16.81
N THR A 34 -16.62 4.80 -17.63
CA THR A 34 -16.75 4.21 -18.98
C THR A 34 -16.91 2.70 -18.97
N SER A 35 -16.30 2.01 -18.00
CA SER A 35 -16.44 0.56 -17.85
C SER A 35 -16.13 0.10 -16.43
N ALA A 36 -16.67 -1.05 -16.03
CA ALA A 36 -16.37 -1.66 -14.74
C ALA A 36 -14.86 -1.96 -14.59
N LEU A 37 -14.18 -2.31 -15.69
CA LEU A 37 -12.75 -2.57 -15.68
C LEU A 37 -11.95 -1.30 -15.35
N VAL A 38 -12.28 -0.17 -15.99
CA VAL A 38 -11.64 1.13 -15.74
C VAL A 38 -11.97 1.67 -14.34
N TRP A 39 -13.14 1.34 -13.80
CA TRP A 39 -13.49 1.62 -12.40
C TRP A 39 -12.69 0.80 -11.39
N LEU A 40 -12.42 -0.48 -11.70
CA LEU A 40 -11.71 -1.40 -10.79
C LEU A 40 -10.26 -0.98 -10.53
N TRP A 41 -9.59 -0.37 -11.51
CA TRP A 41 -8.21 0.09 -11.38
C TRP A 41 -8.01 1.06 -10.19
N PRO A 42 -8.67 2.24 -10.15
CA PRO A 42 -8.56 3.15 -9.03
C PRO A 42 -9.21 2.58 -7.76
N ALA A 43 -10.23 1.72 -7.86
CA ALA A 43 -10.84 1.09 -6.69
C ALA A 43 -9.86 0.15 -5.95
N PHE A 44 -9.15 -0.72 -6.69
CA PHE A 44 -8.11 -1.57 -6.11
C PHE A 44 -6.93 -0.76 -5.59
N PHE A 45 -6.53 0.29 -6.32
CA PHE A 45 -5.45 1.16 -5.89
C PHE A 45 -5.76 1.83 -4.55
N MET A 46 -6.94 2.43 -4.42
CA MET A 46 -7.37 3.09 -3.18
C MET A 46 -7.63 2.08 -2.07
N GLY A 47 -8.20 0.91 -2.39
CA GLY A 47 -8.33 -0.20 -1.46
C GLY A 47 -6.97 -0.63 -0.90
N ALA A 48 -5.94 -0.72 -1.74
CA ALA A 48 -4.59 -1.05 -1.33
C ALA A 48 -4.06 -0.04 -0.29
N LEU A 49 -4.14 1.25 -0.59
CA LEU A 49 -3.73 2.32 0.32
C LEU A 49 -4.46 2.26 1.67
N PHE A 50 -5.78 2.03 1.65
CA PHE A 50 -6.60 1.89 2.84
C PHE A 50 -6.13 0.73 3.73
N PHE A 51 -5.99 -0.48 3.17
CA PHE A 51 -5.59 -1.67 3.93
C PHE A 51 -4.10 -1.70 4.31
N LEU A 52 -3.24 -1.02 3.56
CA LEU A 52 -1.85 -0.76 3.95
C LEU A 52 -1.81 0.18 5.15
N GLY A 53 -2.54 1.30 5.11
CA GLY A 53 -2.68 2.23 6.23
C GLY A 53 -3.17 1.56 7.50
N ILE A 54 -4.22 0.72 7.42
CA ILE A 54 -4.68 -0.08 8.58
C ILE A 54 -3.58 -1.02 9.08
N GLY A 55 -2.84 -1.65 8.17
CA GLY A 55 -1.70 -2.50 8.54
C GLY A 55 -0.62 -1.74 9.31
N LEU A 56 -0.30 -0.53 8.87
CA LEU A 56 0.66 0.36 9.53
C LEU A 56 0.17 0.83 10.90
N LEU A 57 -1.11 1.15 11.07
CA LEU A 57 -1.68 1.40 12.39
C LEU A 57 -1.55 0.18 13.31
N GLY A 58 -1.76 -1.02 12.77
CA GLY A 58 -1.52 -2.28 13.47
C GLY A 58 -0.05 -2.47 13.88
N VAL A 59 0.91 -2.04 13.07
CA VAL A 59 2.34 -2.01 13.44
C VAL A 59 2.58 -0.99 14.56
N SER A 60 2.00 0.21 14.43
CA SER A 60 2.16 1.30 15.40
C SER A 60 1.62 0.93 16.78
N ALA A 61 0.49 0.23 16.85
CA ALA A 61 -0.10 -0.26 18.09
C ALA A 61 0.85 -1.20 18.85
N ARG A 62 1.70 -1.97 18.16
CA ARG A 62 2.65 -2.89 18.79
C ARG A 62 3.93 -2.23 19.34
N LEU A 63 4.15 -0.93 19.09
CA LEU A 63 5.37 -0.21 19.49
C LEU A 63 5.30 0.39 20.92
N GLU A 64 4.58 -0.24 21.86
CA GLU A 64 4.35 0.34 23.20
C GLU A 64 5.66 0.67 23.94
N GLY A 65 5.76 1.90 24.45
CA GLY A 65 6.88 2.38 25.28
C GLY A 65 8.20 2.70 24.57
N ARG A 66 8.44 2.21 23.35
CA ARG A 66 9.73 2.38 22.65
C ARG A 66 9.56 3.22 21.39
N SER A 67 10.26 4.36 21.31
CA SER A 67 10.26 5.33 20.19
C SER A 67 8.94 6.09 19.95
N ARG A 68 8.38 6.70 21.00
CA ARG A 68 7.11 7.46 20.97
C ARG A 68 6.96 8.42 19.77
N LYS A 69 8.02 9.16 19.40
CA LYS A 69 7.98 10.12 18.28
C LYS A 69 7.74 9.42 16.93
N LEU A 70 8.52 8.38 16.61
CA LEU A 70 8.39 7.65 15.33
C LEU A 70 7.04 6.95 15.23
N ARG A 71 6.56 6.37 16.34
CA ARG A 71 5.25 5.74 16.43
C ARG A 71 4.11 6.72 16.10
N ILE A 72 4.13 7.91 16.72
CA ILE A 72 3.10 8.94 16.52
C ILE A 72 3.14 9.45 15.09
N LEU A 73 4.32 9.84 14.58
CA LEU A 73 4.44 10.36 13.21
C LEU A 73 4.03 9.31 12.17
N GLY A 74 4.48 8.06 12.33
CA GLY A 74 4.08 6.96 11.46
C GLY A 74 2.59 6.66 11.50
N ALA A 75 1.96 6.73 12.69
CA ALA A 75 0.52 6.58 12.83
C ALA A 75 -0.26 7.70 12.14
N LEU A 76 0.19 8.96 12.29
CA LEU A 76 -0.44 10.10 11.63
C LEU A 76 -0.40 9.96 10.12
N LEU A 77 0.74 9.58 9.55
CA LEU A 77 0.88 9.35 8.10
C LEU A 77 0.01 8.19 7.61
N ALA A 78 -0.06 7.09 8.37
CA ALA A 78 -0.96 5.98 8.06
C ALA A 78 -2.44 6.41 8.11
N SER A 79 -2.84 7.21 9.10
CA SER A 79 -4.19 7.76 9.19
C SER A 79 -4.51 8.70 8.01
N THR A 80 -3.58 9.57 7.61
CA THR A 80 -3.74 10.41 6.42
C THR A 80 -3.99 9.55 5.18
N ALA A 81 -3.24 8.46 5.02
CA ALA A 81 -3.45 7.54 3.90
C ALA A 81 -4.82 6.85 3.92
N ILE A 82 -5.27 6.42 5.09
CA ILE A 82 -6.61 5.83 5.26
C ILE A 82 -7.69 6.84 4.88
N ILE A 83 -7.61 8.07 5.38
CA ILE A 83 -8.60 9.12 5.10
C ILE A 83 -8.62 9.45 3.61
N ALA A 84 -7.44 9.66 3.01
CA ALA A 84 -7.31 9.98 1.60
C ALA A 84 -7.89 8.87 0.70
N ALA A 85 -7.52 7.61 0.99
CA ALA A 85 -8.06 6.45 0.29
C ALA A 85 -9.57 6.31 0.47
N PHE A 86 -10.07 6.52 1.69
CA PHE A 86 -11.50 6.45 1.99
C PHE A 86 -12.30 7.52 1.25
N VAL A 87 -11.82 8.76 1.21
CA VAL A 87 -12.45 9.83 0.43
C VAL A 87 -12.57 9.42 -1.05
N ASN A 88 -11.50 8.91 -1.65
CA ASN A 88 -11.54 8.44 -3.05
C ASN A 88 -12.46 7.23 -3.25
N LEU A 89 -12.48 6.27 -2.32
CA LEU A 89 -13.40 5.13 -2.40
C LEU A 89 -14.86 5.58 -2.35
N VAL A 90 -15.19 6.57 -1.52
CA VAL A 90 -16.54 7.16 -1.48
C VAL A 90 -16.85 7.89 -2.78
N LEU A 91 -15.93 8.69 -3.33
CA LEU A 91 -16.13 9.38 -4.60
C LEU A 91 -16.31 8.41 -5.78
N LEU A 92 -15.61 7.27 -5.76
CA LEU A 92 -15.75 6.20 -6.75
C LEU A 92 -17.13 5.52 -6.70
N THR A 93 -17.91 5.64 -5.62
CA THR A 93 -19.28 5.12 -5.60
C THR A 93 -20.25 5.95 -6.46
N GLY A 94 -19.89 7.19 -6.81
CA GLY A 94 -20.77 8.10 -7.53
C GLY A 94 -21.95 8.63 -6.69
N ILE A 95 -21.94 8.47 -5.37
CA ILE A 95 -23.01 8.96 -4.49
C ILE A 95 -23.26 10.48 -4.57
N PHE A 96 -22.26 11.24 -5.03
CA PHE A 96 -22.36 12.68 -5.30
C PHE A 96 -22.70 13.01 -6.78
N GLY A 97 -23.21 12.05 -7.53
CA GLY A 97 -23.71 12.20 -8.91
C GLY A 97 -22.69 11.90 -10.00
N LYS A 98 -21.38 11.87 -9.71
CA LYS A 98 -20.34 11.50 -10.67
C LYS A 98 -19.30 10.58 -10.02
N VAL A 99 -18.94 9.52 -10.72
CA VAL A 99 -17.80 8.66 -10.35
C VAL A 99 -16.51 9.42 -10.63
N MET A 100 -15.70 9.63 -9.60
CA MET A 100 -14.41 10.32 -9.74
C MET A 100 -13.37 9.78 -8.76
N ALA A 101 -12.11 9.93 -9.12
CA ALA A 101 -10.97 9.80 -8.23
C ALA A 101 -10.16 11.11 -8.30
N LEU A 102 -9.68 11.58 -7.17
CA LEU A 102 -8.87 12.79 -7.07
C LEU A 102 -7.40 12.37 -6.94
N ASP A 103 -6.62 12.58 -8.00
CA ASP A 103 -5.22 12.16 -8.08
C ASP A 103 -4.38 12.76 -6.93
N GLY A 104 -4.58 14.04 -6.62
CA GLY A 104 -3.89 14.70 -5.51
C GLY A 104 -4.17 14.05 -4.15
N VAL A 105 -5.40 13.56 -3.94
CA VAL A 105 -5.78 12.83 -2.72
C VAL A 105 -5.15 11.43 -2.74
N GLY A 106 -5.16 10.74 -3.89
CA GLY A 106 -4.48 9.46 -4.06
C GLY A 106 -2.98 9.55 -3.76
N PHE A 107 -2.32 10.56 -4.31
CA PHE A 107 -0.90 10.86 -4.11
C PHE A 107 -0.57 11.14 -2.64
N LEU A 108 -1.41 11.91 -1.94
CA LEU A 108 -1.27 12.11 -0.50
C LEU A 108 -1.35 10.78 0.27
N GLY A 109 -2.19 9.85 -0.18
CA GLY A 109 -2.27 8.50 0.36
C GLY A 109 -1.00 7.68 0.15
N VAL A 110 -0.42 7.71 -1.05
CA VAL A 110 0.87 7.06 -1.36
C VAL A 110 1.98 7.60 -0.45
N ILE A 111 2.10 8.93 -0.32
CA ILE A 111 3.05 9.58 0.59
C ILE A 111 2.86 9.06 2.02
N GLY A 112 1.62 9.04 2.52
CA GLY A 112 1.30 8.56 3.86
C GLY A 112 1.73 7.11 4.08
N VAL A 113 1.48 6.22 3.12
CA VAL A 113 1.91 4.81 3.19
C VAL A 113 3.44 4.69 3.13
N VAL A 114 4.11 5.37 2.20
CA VAL A 114 5.56 5.28 2.00
C VAL A 114 6.31 5.79 3.23
N PHE A 115 6.07 7.03 3.63
CA PHE A 115 6.77 7.60 4.78
C PHE A 115 6.32 6.96 6.10
N GLY A 116 5.04 6.60 6.24
CA GLY A 116 4.54 5.85 7.39
C GLY A 116 5.25 4.50 7.55
N SER A 117 5.45 3.76 6.45
CA SER A 117 6.18 2.50 6.42
C SER A 117 7.64 2.67 6.81
N ILE A 118 8.33 3.69 6.29
CA ILE A 118 9.73 3.98 6.63
C ILE A 118 9.87 4.25 8.13
N LEU A 119 9.06 5.17 8.69
CA LEU A 119 9.15 5.54 10.10
C LEU A 119 8.82 4.37 11.03
N LEU A 120 7.76 3.61 10.73
CA LEU A 120 7.35 2.45 11.52
C LEU A 120 8.30 1.26 11.35
N GLY A 121 8.91 1.08 10.18
CA GLY A 121 9.97 0.10 9.95
C GLY A 121 11.22 0.40 10.79
N ILE A 122 11.65 1.66 10.84
CA ILE A 122 12.77 2.08 11.71
C ILE A 122 12.41 1.89 13.18
N ALA A 123 11.18 2.26 13.58
CA ALA A 123 10.71 2.09 14.94
C ALA A 123 10.66 0.61 15.35
N THR A 124 10.16 -0.27 14.48
CA THR A 124 10.11 -1.73 14.72
C THR A 124 11.50 -2.36 14.75
N LEU A 125 12.45 -1.89 13.93
CA LEU A 125 13.87 -2.29 14.04
C LEU A 125 14.45 -1.95 15.41
N ARG A 126 14.21 -0.72 15.91
CA ARG A 126 14.71 -0.26 17.21
C ARG A 126 14.04 -0.98 18.38
N ALA A 127 12.73 -1.23 18.28
CA ALA A 127 11.94 -1.83 19.34
C ALA A 127 12.00 -3.37 19.34
N LYS A 128 12.51 -4.00 18.26
CA LYS A 128 12.56 -5.46 18.04
C LYS A 128 11.18 -6.14 18.13
N VAL A 129 10.15 -5.44 17.66
CA VAL A 129 8.74 -5.89 17.74
C VAL A 129 8.37 -6.84 16.59
N LEU A 130 9.12 -6.80 15.49
CA LEU A 130 8.97 -7.69 14.35
C LEU A 130 10.29 -8.42 14.07
N PRO A 131 10.25 -9.57 13.36
CA PRO A 131 11.44 -10.19 12.82
C PRO A 131 12.27 -9.16 12.05
N ARG A 132 13.59 -9.18 12.23
CA ARG A 132 14.49 -8.16 11.66
C ARG A 132 14.28 -8.00 10.15
N TRP A 133 14.12 -9.11 9.42
CA TRP A 133 13.89 -9.09 7.98
C TRP A 133 12.59 -8.34 7.62
N ALA A 134 11.51 -8.52 8.38
CA ALA A 134 10.21 -7.89 8.11
C ALA A 134 10.29 -6.38 8.34
N SER A 135 10.98 -5.94 9.40
CA SER A 135 11.21 -4.52 9.64
C SER A 135 12.12 -3.89 8.58
N VAL A 136 13.16 -4.62 8.11
CA VAL A 136 14.01 -4.18 7.00
C VAL A 136 13.21 -4.04 5.71
N VAL A 137 12.38 -5.03 5.36
CA VAL A 137 11.51 -4.97 4.17
C VAL A 137 10.53 -3.81 4.28
N LEU A 138 9.90 -3.61 5.44
CA LEU A 138 8.99 -2.50 5.68
C LEU A 138 9.65 -1.12 5.44
N THR A 139 10.91 -0.95 5.87
CA THR A 139 11.67 0.29 5.63
C THR A 139 12.15 0.41 4.19
N LEU A 140 12.83 -0.63 3.67
CA LEU A 140 13.52 -0.56 2.38
C LEU A 140 12.57 -0.63 1.19
N ALA A 141 11.49 -1.42 1.24
CA ALA A 141 10.56 -1.51 0.13
C ALA A 141 9.89 -0.16 -0.16
N ALA A 142 9.52 0.57 0.90
CA ALA A 142 8.98 1.93 0.76
C ALA A 142 10.05 2.94 0.30
N PHE A 143 11.29 2.81 0.79
CA PHE A 143 12.39 3.69 0.36
C PHE A 143 12.76 3.49 -1.12
N LEU A 144 12.78 2.23 -1.59
CA LEU A 144 13.10 1.87 -2.96
C LEU A 144 11.97 2.16 -3.95
N PHE A 145 10.76 2.43 -3.46
CA PHE A 145 9.60 2.72 -4.30
C PHE A 145 9.82 3.96 -5.19
N ILE A 146 10.36 5.06 -4.64
CA ILE A 146 10.62 6.29 -5.42
C ILE A 146 11.71 6.07 -6.47
N PRO A 147 12.90 5.52 -6.15
CA PRO A 147 13.89 5.16 -7.16
C PRO A 147 13.33 4.22 -8.24
N ALA A 148 12.47 3.26 -7.88
CA ALA A 148 11.86 2.36 -8.84
C ALA A 148 11.00 3.13 -9.87
N ILE A 149 10.19 4.10 -9.42
CA ILE A 149 9.43 4.98 -10.33
C ILE A 149 10.36 5.81 -11.23
N ILE A 150 11.49 6.29 -10.73
CA ILE A 150 12.43 7.07 -11.55
C ILE A 150 13.07 6.19 -12.63
N VAL A 151 13.38 4.94 -12.29
CA VAL A 151 14.00 3.98 -13.21
C VAL A 151 13.01 3.50 -14.29
N THR A 152 11.70 3.58 -14.05
CA THR A 152 10.70 3.21 -15.06
C THR A 152 10.52 4.26 -16.16
N ILE A 153 10.79 5.54 -15.91
CA ILE A 153 10.67 6.62 -16.90
C ILE A 153 11.40 6.31 -18.24
N PRO A 154 12.70 5.96 -18.29
CA PRO A 154 13.38 5.70 -19.56
C PRO A 154 12.86 4.45 -20.29
N LEU A 155 12.16 3.55 -19.60
CA LEU A 155 11.65 2.31 -20.19
C LEU A 155 10.40 2.53 -21.06
N GLU A 156 9.75 3.69 -20.97
CA GLU A 156 8.59 4.06 -21.81
C GLU A 156 8.90 4.00 -23.32
N SER A 157 10.18 4.08 -23.69
CA SER A 157 10.63 3.92 -25.08
C SER A 157 10.65 2.46 -25.58
N VAL A 158 10.57 1.48 -24.67
CA VAL A 158 10.82 0.05 -24.96
C VAL A 158 9.59 -0.82 -24.70
N ALA A 159 8.67 -0.39 -23.82
CA ALA A 159 7.41 -1.09 -23.62
C ALA A 159 6.23 -0.11 -23.44
N PRO A 160 4.98 -0.58 -23.59
CA PRO A 160 3.79 0.25 -23.43
C PRO A 160 3.67 0.82 -22.02
N GLU A 161 3.07 2.00 -21.91
CA GLU A 161 2.98 2.76 -20.64
C GLU A 161 2.29 1.94 -19.53
N TYR A 162 1.19 1.27 -19.88
CA TYR A 162 0.40 0.40 -18.98
C TYR A 162 1.15 -0.83 -18.44
N VAL A 163 2.35 -1.12 -18.95
CA VAL A 163 3.21 -2.21 -18.44
C VAL A 163 4.23 -1.68 -17.43
N ILE A 164 4.68 -0.43 -17.58
CA ILE A 164 5.87 0.06 -16.89
C ILE A 164 5.52 1.10 -15.81
N ALA A 165 4.54 1.97 -16.06
CA ALA A 165 4.21 3.09 -15.18
C ALA A 165 4.00 2.63 -13.72
N ASP A 166 3.21 1.58 -13.55
CA ASP A 166 2.82 1.06 -12.24
C ASP A 166 3.57 -0.21 -11.82
N LEU A 167 4.60 -0.64 -12.56
CA LEU A 167 5.43 -1.81 -12.23
C LEU A 167 6.02 -1.79 -10.79
N PRO A 168 6.36 -0.63 -10.18
CA PRO A 168 6.82 -0.60 -8.79
C PRO A 168 5.76 -1.07 -7.77
N PHE A 169 4.46 -0.86 -8.05
CA PHE A 169 3.37 -1.22 -7.13
C PHE A 169 3.26 -2.72 -6.82
N PRO A 170 3.21 -3.65 -7.80
CA PRO A 170 3.15 -5.08 -7.51
C PRO A 170 4.40 -5.58 -6.78
N VAL A 171 5.59 -5.06 -7.11
CA VAL A 171 6.86 -5.44 -6.45
C VAL A 171 6.83 -5.08 -4.97
N VAL A 172 6.50 -3.83 -4.65
CA VAL A 172 6.36 -3.39 -3.26
C VAL A 172 5.15 -4.04 -2.60
N GLY A 173 4.07 -4.26 -3.34
CA GLY A 173 2.87 -4.96 -2.88
C GLY A 173 3.16 -6.36 -2.36
N ILE A 174 3.92 -7.17 -3.11
CA ILE A 174 4.35 -8.51 -2.69
C ILE A 174 5.21 -8.45 -1.43
N ALA A 175 6.15 -7.50 -1.38
CA ALA A 175 7.02 -7.32 -0.22
C ALA A 175 6.21 -6.97 1.06
N LEU A 176 5.29 -6.00 0.97
CA LEU A 176 4.42 -5.61 2.08
C LEU A 176 3.39 -6.70 2.42
N ALA A 177 2.96 -7.49 1.44
CA ALA A 177 2.08 -8.63 1.68
C ALA A 177 2.79 -9.70 2.52
N THR A 178 4.06 -9.96 2.20
CA THR A 178 4.93 -10.90 2.93
C THR A 178 5.19 -10.43 4.36
N VAL A 179 5.43 -9.13 4.58
CA VAL A 179 5.50 -8.54 5.93
C VAL A 179 4.19 -8.75 6.69
N GLY A 180 3.05 -8.49 6.04
CA GLY A 180 1.73 -8.72 6.61
C GLY A 180 1.48 -10.17 7.02
N TYR A 181 1.91 -11.12 6.19
CA TYR A 181 1.85 -12.55 6.50
C TYR A 181 2.70 -12.91 7.71
N ALA A 182 3.95 -12.45 7.78
CA ALA A 182 4.83 -12.70 8.92
C ALA A 182 4.27 -12.14 10.23
N MET A 183 3.62 -10.98 10.18
CA MET A 183 2.93 -10.40 11.33
C MET A 183 1.77 -11.25 11.85
N LEU A 184 1.10 -12.00 10.96
CA LEU A 184 0.01 -12.92 11.31
C LEU A 184 0.56 -14.24 11.84
N ALA A 185 1.57 -14.83 11.18
CA ALA A 185 2.19 -16.09 11.59
C ALA A 185 2.84 -16.02 12.98
N ASN A 186 3.37 -14.85 13.36
CA ASN A 186 3.91 -14.66 14.71
C ASN A 186 2.80 -14.61 15.78
N ARG A 187 1.61 -14.08 15.46
CA ARG A 187 0.49 -14.03 16.43
C ARG A 187 -0.01 -15.42 16.78
N THR A 188 -0.07 -16.32 15.80
CA THR A 188 -0.51 -17.71 16.04
C THR A 188 0.50 -18.48 16.90
N SER A 189 1.79 -18.16 16.77
CA SER A 189 2.84 -18.77 17.58
C SER A 189 2.79 -18.32 19.05
N GLU A 190 2.47 -17.05 19.29
CA GLU A 190 2.30 -16.50 20.65
C GLU A 190 1.06 -17.04 21.35
N ALA A 191 -0.05 -17.22 20.63
CA ALA A 191 -1.30 -17.75 21.21
C ALA A 191 -1.22 -19.22 21.62
N GLY A 192 -0.28 -19.99 21.06
CA GLY A 192 -0.10 -21.41 21.35
C GLY A 192 0.78 -21.72 22.57
N GLN A 193 1.46 -20.74 23.17
CA GLN A 193 2.25 -20.97 24.37
C GLN A 193 1.34 -20.98 25.60
N PRO A 194 1.22 -22.12 26.33
CA PRO A 194 0.42 -22.17 27.56
C PRO A 194 0.98 -21.15 28.54
N ALA A 195 0.09 -20.36 29.15
CA ALA A 195 0.45 -19.38 30.15
C ALA A 195 1.32 -20.06 31.21
N ARG A 196 2.61 -19.72 31.25
CA ARG A 196 3.50 -20.19 32.30
C ARG A 196 2.94 -19.66 33.60
N THR A 197 2.32 -20.54 34.38
CA THR A 197 1.88 -20.22 35.74
C THR A 197 3.10 -19.70 36.49
N PRO A 198 3.03 -18.47 37.05
CA PRO A 198 4.09 -17.99 37.92
C PRO A 198 4.19 -18.95 39.10
N ALA A 199 5.41 -19.46 39.33
CA ALA A 199 5.75 -20.26 40.51
C ALA A 199 5.77 -19.39 41.77
#